data_AF-A0A969H8Y1-F1
#
_entry.id   AF-A0A969H8Y1-F1
#
_cell.length_a   1.000
_cell.length_b   1.000
_cell.length_c   1.000
_cell.angle_alpha   90.00
_cell.angle_beta   90.00
_cell.angle_gamma   90.00
#
_symmetry.space_group_name_H-M   'P 1'
#
loop_
_entity.id
_entity.type
_entity.pdbx_description
1 polymer ?
#
loop_
_entity_poly.entity_id
_entity_poly.type
_entity_poly.pdbx_seq_one_letter_code
_entity_poly.pdbx_strand_id
1 'polypeptide(L)'
;MYLQKAVEPYLPHEVIYRKKMGFGVPIDYWFRHELKEMVYDTLLSQQAIERGYFRRDYIQTMLDRHQQGESWQYLIWNLLMLELWHQMFIDKTLTPPFEHGIIAREYLKVA
;
A
#
# COMPACT_ATOMS: atom_id res chain seq x y z
N MET A 1 25.29 -3.99 13.93
CA MET A 1 26.35 -3.44 14.80
C MET A 1 27.72 -3.49 14.14
N TYR A 2 28.13 -4.58 13.48
CA TYR A 2 29.41 -4.61 12.74
C TYR A 2 29.47 -3.70 11.51
N LEU A 3 28.39 -3.62 10.73
CA LEU A 3 28.31 -2.74 9.57
C LEU A 3 28.44 -1.25 9.94
N GLN A 4 27.89 -0.83 11.08
CA GLN A 4 27.99 0.55 11.57
C GLN A 4 29.43 0.91 11.93
N LYS A 5 30.14 0.04 12.65
CA LYS A 5 31.56 0.25 12.99
C LYS A 5 32.47 0.28 11.75
N ALA A 6 32.20 -0.56 10.76
CA ALA A 6 33.00 -0.61 9.53
C ALA A 6 32.94 0.68 8.69
N VAL A 7 31.87 1.47 8.83
CA VAL A 7 31.65 2.71 8.05
C VAL A 7 31.99 4.00 8.80
N GLU A 8 32.41 3.91 10.07
CA GLU A 8 32.86 5.06 10.89
C GLU A 8 33.93 5.95 10.24
N PRO A 9 34.92 5.41 9.51
CA PRO A 9 35.93 6.26 8.86
C PRO A 9 35.36 7.10 7.70
N TYR A 10 34.19 6.74 7.17
CA TYR A 10 33.66 7.30 5.92
C TYR A 10 32.44 8.21 6.14
N LEU A 11 31.78 8.14 7.30
CA LEU A 11 30.56 8.88 7.58
C LEU A 11 30.60 9.54 8.96
N PRO A 12 29.99 10.73 9.12
CA PRO A 12 29.88 11.38 10.42
C PRO A 12 29.19 10.49 11.46
N HIS A 13 29.68 10.54 12.70
CA HIS A 13 29.16 9.75 13.82
C HIS A 13 27.64 9.95 14.05
N GLU A 14 27.15 11.18 13.82
CA GLU A 14 25.73 11.53 13.91
C GLU A 14 24.83 10.78 12.91
N VAL A 15 25.36 10.36 11.75
CA VAL A 15 24.62 9.60 10.74
C VAL A 15 24.56 8.11 11.11
N ILE A 16 25.68 7.56 11.59
CA ILE A 16 25.83 6.14 11.92
C ILE A 16 25.01 5.75 13.15
N TYR A 17 25.01 6.64 14.15
CA TYR A 17 24.39 6.41 15.45
C TYR A 17 23.04 7.11 15.61
N ARG A 18 22.51 7.70 14.53
CA ARG A 18 21.14 8.22 14.51
C ARG A 18 20.16 7.12 14.94
N LYS A 19 19.17 7.47 15.75
CA LYS A 19 18.03 6.58 16.03
C LYS A 19 17.44 6.12 14.70
N LYS A 20 17.27 4.80 14.53
CA LYS A 20 16.61 4.25 13.36
C LYS A 20 15.23 4.89 13.23
N MET A 21 15.11 5.78 12.27
CA MET A 21 13.82 6.25 11.81
C MET A 21 13.35 5.18 10.83
N GLY A 22 12.15 4.65 11.00
CA GLY A 22 11.56 3.83 9.96
C GLY A 22 11.58 4.62 8.65
N PHE A 23 11.82 3.95 7.54
CA PHE A 23 11.52 4.52 6.22
C PHE A 23 9.99 4.61 6.13
N GLY A 24 9.45 5.67 6.71
CA GLY A 24 8.02 5.95 6.68
C GLY A 24 7.65 6.22 5.24
N VAL A 25 6.99 5.25 4.62
CA VAL A 25 6.40 5.41 3.30
C VAL A 25 5.38 6.55 3.42
N PRO A 26 5.46 7.60 2.59
CA PRO A 26 4.61 8.79 2.73
C PRO A 26 3.22 8.52 2.14
N ILE A 27 2.49 7.53 2.69
CA ILE A 27 1.20 7.04 2.19
C ILE A 27 0.18 8.19 2.08
N ASP A 28 0.12 9.06 3.08
CA ASP A 28 -0.78 10.23 3.05
C ASP A 28 -0.47 11.15 1.86
N TYR A 29 0.81 11.42 1.58
CA TYR A 29 1.20 12.21 0.42
C TYR A 29 0.82 11.52 -0.89
N TRP A 30 1.11 10.23 -1.02
CA TRP A 30 0.80 9.46 -2.22
C TRP A 30 -0.69 9.42 -2.53
N PHE A 31 -1.53 9.17 -1.53
CA PHE A 31 -2.99 9.14 -1.70
C PHE A 31 -3.57 10.51 -2.04
N ARG A 32 -2.90 11.60 -1.66
CA ARG A 32 -3.28 12.96 -2.07
C ARG A 32 -2.81 13.33 -3.47
N HIS A 33 -1.75 12.70 -3.97
CA HIS A 33 -1.08 13.07 -5.21
C HIS A 33 -1.02 11.88 -6.17
N GLU A 34 0.13 11.23 -6.27
CA GLU A 34 0.49 10.25 -7.30
C GLU A 34 -0.46 9.06 -7.41
N LEU A 35 -1.02 8.62 -6.28
CA LEU A 35 -1.91 7.45 -6.22
C LEU A 35 -3.38 7.83 -6.09
N LYS A 36 -3.72 9.12 -6.14
CA LYS A 36 -5.11 9.58 -5.97
C LYS A 36 -6.07 8.90 -6.92
N GLU A 37 -5.80 8.96 -8.22
CA GLU A 37 -6.70 8.42 -9.25
C GLU A 37 -6.87 6.90 -9.09
N MET A 38 -5.76 6.18 -8.91
CA MET A 38 -5.79 4.73 -8.68
C MET A 38 -6.64 4.34 -7.47
N VAL A 39 -6.54 5.08 -6.36
CA VAL A 39 -7.34 4.82 -5.16
C VAL A 39 -8.83 5.04 -5.42
N TYR A 40 -9.18 6.14 -6.09
CA TYR A 40 -10.57 6.46 -6.42
C TYR A 40 -11.15 5.42 -7.37
N ASP A 41 -10.44 5.12 -8.45
CA ASP A 41 -10.88 4.15 -9.46
C ASP A 41 -11.07 2.76 -8.86
N THR A 42 -10.16 2.33 -7.99
CA THR A 42 -10.22 1.00 -7.37
C THR A 42 -11.39 0.91 -6.38
N LEU A 43 -11.47 1.86 -5.43
CA LEU A 43 -12.44 1.80 -4.34
C LEU A 43 -13.87 2.20 -4.74
N LEU A 44 -14.02 2.93 -5.85
CA LEU A 44 -15.32 3.34 -6.41
C LEU A 44 -15.68 2.55 -7.67
N SER A 45 -14.88 1.54 -8.02
CA SER A 45 -15.18 0.63 -9.12
C SER A 45 -16.52 -0.08 -8.89
N GLN A 46 -17.18 -0.46 -9.98
CA GLN A 46 -18.44 -1.20 -9.89
C GLN A 46 -18.25 -2.51 -9.10
N GLN A 47 -17.12 -3.20 -9.31
CA GLN A 47 -16.77 -4.45 -8.63
C GLN A 47 -16.70 -4.24 -7.11
N ALA A 48 -15.97 -3.22 -6.64
CA ALA A 48 -15.84 -2.92 -5.22
C ALA A 48 -17.19 -2.62 -4.56
N ILE A 49 -18.10 -1.94 -5.26
CA ILE A 49 -19.44 -1.60 -4.75
C ILE A 49 -20.37 -2.82 -4.74
N GLU A 50 -20.34 -3.65 -5.79
CA GLU A 50 -21.20 -4.83 -5.92
C GLU A 50 -20.87 -5.93 -4.91
N ARG A 51 -19.66 -5.93 -4.33
CA ARG A 51 -19.32 -6.82 -3.20
C ARG A 51 -20.17 -6.58 -1.96
N GLY A 52 -20.74 -5.39 -1.80
CA GLY A 52 -21.67 -5.08 -0.71
C GLY A 52 -21.03 -4.86 0.66
N TYR A 53 -19.70 -4.80 0.76
CA TYR A 53 -19.02 -4.53 2.05
C TYR A 53 -19.15 -3.08 2.51
N PHE A 54 -19.19 -2.13 1.58
CA PHE A 54 -19.17 -0.69 1.87
C PHE A 54 -20.16 0.07 1.00
N ARG A 55 -20.63 1.22 1.48
CA ARG A 55 -21.49 2.12 0.70
C ARG A 55 -20.66 3.08 -0.13
N ARG A 56 -20.93 3.14 -1.44
CA ARG A 56 -20.25 4.03 -2.40
C ARG A 56 -20.15 5.48 -1.90
N ASP A 57 -21.28 6.05 -1.48
CA ASP A 57 -21.35 7.46 -1.06
C ASP A 57 -20.47 7.76 0.16
N TYR A 58 -20.35 6.79 1.07
CA TYR A 58 -19.51 6.94 2.27
C TYR A 58 -18.03 6.89 1.90
N ILE A 59 -17.63 5.97 1.02
CA ILE A 59 -16.26 5.87 0.53
C ILE A 59 -15.87 7.14 -0.24
N GLN A 60 -16.74 7.61 -1.14
CA GLN A 60 -16.53 8.87 -1.87
C GLN A 60 -16.30 10.04 -0.90
N THR A 61 -17.21 10.22 0.07
CA THR A 61 -17.11 11.30 1.05
C THR A 61 -15.82 11.21 1.87
N MET A 62 -15.44 10.00 2.30
CA MET A 62 -14.20 9.77 3.04
C MET A 62 -12.97 10.13 2.20
N LEU A 63 -12.94 9.73 0.93
CA LEU A 63 -11.85 10.05 0.02
C LEU A 63 -11.76 11.56 -0.24
N ASP A 64 -12.89 12.24 -0.40
CA ASP A 64 -12.93 13.69 -0.63
C ASP A 64 -12.46 14.46 0.62
N ARG A 65 -12.92 14.06 1.81
CA ARG A 65 -12.44 14.62 3.09
C ARG A 65 -10.95 14.40 3.29
N HIS A 66 -10.46 13.22 2.91
CA HIS A 66 -9.03 12.95 2.91
C HIS A 66 -8.30 13.98 2.05
N GLN A 67 -8.75 14.22 0.81
CA GLN A 67 -8.14 15.23 -0.06
C GLN A 67 -8.18 16.65 0.50
N GLN A 68 -9.21 16.98 1.28
CA GLN A 68 -9.36 18.30 1.91
C GLN A 68 -8.45 18.53 3.12
N GLY A 69 -7.74 17.51 3.60
CA GLY A 69 -6.78 17.66 4.71
C GLY A 69 -7.00 16.69 5.86
N GLU A 70 -8.13 15.98 5.90
CA GLU A 70 -8.38 15.00 6.95
C GLU A 70 -7.47 13.77 6.80
N SER A 71 -7.05 13.20 7.92
CA SER A 71 -6.15 12.04 7.93
C SER A 71 -6.94 10.73 7.94
N TRP A 72 -7.10 10.14 6.75
CA TRP A 72 -7.79 8.87 6.53
C TRP A 72 -6.88 7.80 5.90
N GLN A 73 -5.59 8.10 5.74
CA GLN A 73 -4.63 7.29 4.97
C GLN A 73 -4.58 5.82 5.39
N TYR A 74 -4.69 5.50 6.68
CA TYR A 74 -4.65 4.11 7.15
C TYR A 74 -5.92 3.34 6.83
N LEU A 75 -7.08 3.99 6.90
CA LEU A 75 -8.35 3.35 6.55
C LEU A 75 -8.42 3.13 5.03
N ILE A 76 -8.05 4.15 4.25
CA ILE A 76 -7.95 4.07 2.80
C ILE A 76 -7.01 2.93 2.40
N TRP A 77 -5.84 2.83 3.05
CA TRP A 77 -4.89 1.75 2.80
C TRP A 77 -5.50 0.37 3.04
N ASN A 78 -6.19 0.18 4.17
CA ASN A 78 -6.81 -1.11 4.51
C ASN A 78 -7.88 -1.51 3.47
N LEU A 79 -8.73 -0.57 3.07
CA LEU A 79 -9.76 -0.82 2.06
C LEU A 79 -9.15 -1.13 0.70
N LEU A 80 -8.11 -0.39 0.32
CA LEU A 80 -7.40 -0.60 -0.94
C LEU A 80 -6.76 -1.98 -1.00
N MET A 81 -6.06 -2.38 0.07
CA MET A 81 -5.44 -3.71 0.14
C MET A 81 -6.49 -4.83 0.09
N LEU A 82 -7.64 -4.64 0.73
CA LEU A 82 -8.73 -5.61 0.67
C LEU A 82 -9.26 -5.76 -0.76
N GLU A 83 -9.52 -4.65 -1.46
CA GLU A 83 -10.05 -4.70 -2.82
C GLU A 83 -9.03 -5.31 -3.79
N LEU A 84 -7.75 -4.91 -3.70
CA LEU A 84 -6.69 -5.50 -4.52
C LEU A 84 -6.53 -7.01 -4.25
N TRP A 85 -6.70 -7.45 -2.99
CA TRP A 85 -6.71 -8.86 -2.64
C TRP A 85 -7.87 -9.60 -3.32
N HIS A 86 -9.07 -9.03 -3.33
CA HIS A 86 -10.20 -9.64 -4.04
C HIS A 86 -9.96 -9.73 -5.54
N GLN A 87 -9.48 -8.65 -6.17
CA GLN A 87 -9.15 -8.64 -7.59
C GLN A 87 -8.10 -9.70 -7.93
N MET A 88 -7.14 -9.92 -7.04
CA MET A 88 -6.05 -10.86 -7.26
C MET A 88 -6.45 -12.32 -7.03
N PHE A 89 -7.18 -12.62 -5.96
CA PHE A 89 -7.41 -14.01 -5.53
C PHE A 89 -8.83 -14.53 -5.78
N ILE A 90 -9.83 -13.66 -5.76
CA ILE A 90 -11.23 -14.05 -5.96
C ILE A 90 -11.61 -13.89 -7.43
N ASP A 91 -11.42 -12.69 -7.97
CA ASP A 91 -11.84 -12.37 -9.34
C ASP A 91 -10.78 -12.76 -10.38
N LYS A 92 -9.50 -12.81 -9.98
CA LYS A 92 -8.32 -13.04 -10.84
C LYS A 92 -8.21 -12.04 -11.99
N THR A 93 -8.69 -10.82 -11.77
CA THR A 93 -8.57 -9.69 -12.71
C THR A 93 -7.22 -8.99 -12.61
N LEU A 94 -6.56 -9.11 -11.45
CA LEU A 94 -5.21 -8.62 -11.22
C LEU A 94 -4.24 -9.81 -11.10
N THR A 95 -3.21 -9.84 -11.95
CA THR A 95 -2.18 -10.88 -11.86
C THR A 95 -1.20 -10.56 -10.72
N PRO A 96 -0.92 -11.50 -9.81
CA PRO A 96 0.10 -11.30 -8.79
C PRO A 96 1.46 -10.98 -9.41
N PRO A 97 2.21 -10.00 -8.87
CA PRO A 97 3.52 -9.62 -9.41
C PRO A 97 4.55 -10.76 -9.37
N PHE A 98 4.29 -11.82 -8.60
CA PHE A 98 5.19 -12.96 -8.45
C PHE A 98 4.92 -14.14 -9.41
N GLU A 99 3.86 -14.09 -10.21
CA GLU A 99 3.54 -15.18 -11.16
C GLU A 99 4.47 -15.22 -12.38
N HIS A 100 5.21 -14.15 -12.67
CA HIS A 100 6.07 -14.04 -13.85
C HIS A 100 7.52 -14.53 -13.65
N GLY A 101 7.83 -15.21 -12.54
CA GLY A 101 9.19 -15.67 -12.23
C GLY A 101 9.26 -16.99 -11.45
N ILE A 102 10.46 -17.58 -11.43
CA ILE A 102 10.83 -18.92 -10.93
C ILE A 102 10.17 -19.33 -9.58
N ILE A 103 9.74 -18.36 -8.76
CA ILE A 103 9.11 -18.53 -7.44
C ILE A 103 7.67 -19.08 -7.53
N ALA A 104 6.97 -18.95 -8.66
CA ALA A 104 5.60 -19.46 -8.82
C ALA A 104 5.47 -20.99 -8.60
N ARG A 105 6.54 -21.75 -8.82
CA ARG A 105 6.57 -23.22 -8.61
C ARG A 105 6.55 -23.66 -7.16
N GLU A 106 6.92 -22.80 -6.21
CA GLU A 106 6.96 -23.13 -4.78
C GLU A 106 5.62 -22.88 -4.10
N TYR A 107 4.88 -21.85 -4.49
CA TYR A 107 3.59 -21.52 -3.87
C TYR A 107 2.51 -22.58 -4.10
N LEU A 108 2.50 -23.27 -5.25
CA LEU A 108 1.55 -24.35 -5.54
C LEU A 108 1.85 -25.67 -4.82
N LYS A 109 2.96 -25.78 -4.07
CA LYS A 109 3.32 -26.99 -3.33
C LYS A 109 2.92 -26.93 -1.85
N VAL A 110 2.55 -25.76 -1.34
CA VAL A 110 2.27 -25.54 0.10
C VAL A 110 0.80 -25.17 0.36
N ALA A 111 -0.03 -25.15 -0.69
CA ALA A 111 -1.49 -25.02 -0.63
C ALA A 111 -2.13 -26.33 -1.11
#